data_AF-F3KJ08-F1
#
_entry.id   AF-F3KJ08-F1
#
_cell.length_a   1.000
_cell.length_b   1.000
_cell.length_c   1.000
_cell.angle_alpha   90.00
_cell.angle_beta   90.00
_cell.angle_gamma   90.00
#
_symmetry.space_group_name_H-M   'P 1'
#
loop_
_entity.id
_entity.type
_entity.pdbx_description
1 polymer ?
#
loop_
_entity_poly.entity_id
_entity_poly.type
_entity_poly.pdbx_seq_one_letter_code
_entity_poly.pdbx_strand_id
1 'polypeptide(L)'
;MTLSNKNKTLASKLEFLIVAVSLIAILIPLRILSREIFADGWIASLGLITLVFGIILFLAKKEKMGAFGRMFIRQITKTHQGKKKLFVYSQTILFLSVGVFTIFSIHSGNHDYYDLKQQVIEKLHKQGILVDSNLNYDAIHKITSEITPNQQISAITALPILSVQDFKVFSVVLAVTDHLMGGWVMYFWQVMIIECIEFGVFLGISKRYFLKNINH
;
A
#
# COMPACT_ATOMS: atom_id res chain seq x y z
N MET A 1 26.48 -20.19 -17.88
CA MET A 1 25.28 -20.25 -16.99
C MET A 1 24.42 -21.44 -17.42
N THR A 2 24.48 -22.56 -16.72
CA THR A 2 23.84 -23.83 -17.14
C THR A 2 22.32 -23.81 -16.87
N LEU A 3 21.55 -24.49 -17.73
CA LEU A 3 20.08 -24.63 -17.67
C LEU A 3 19.54 -24.99 -16.26
N SER A 4 20.30 -25.78 -15.50
CA SER A 4 20.01 -26.15 -14.11
C SER A 4 19.87 -24.93 -13.18
N ASN A 5 20.71 -23.90 -13.35
CA ASN A 5 20.69 -22.71 -12.51
C ASN A 5 19.51 -21.78 -12.84
N LYS A 6 19.04 -21.80 -14.09
CA LYS A 6 17.86 -21.05 -14.56
C LYS A 6 16.56 -21.67 -14.00
N ASN A 7 16.48 -23.00 -13.95
CA ASN A 7 15.32 -23.70 -13.36
C ASN A 7 15.24 -23.50 -11.83
N LYS A 8 16.39 -23.50 -11.14
CA LYS A 8 16.45 -23.27 -9.69
C LYS A 8 16.07 -21.84 -9.30
N THR A 9 16.43 -20.86 -10.14
CA THR A 9 16.04 -19.45 -9.95
C THR A 9 14.57 -19.21 -10.28
N LEU A 10 14.02 -19.87 -11.30
CA LEU A 10 12.59 -19.80 -11.64
C LEU A 10 11.73 -20.39 -10.52
N ALA A 11 12.07 -21.58 -10.02
CA ALA A 11 11.38 -22.21 -8.90
C ALA A 11 11.38 -21.34 -7.64
N SER A 12 12.51 -20.69 -7.33
CA SER A 12 12.58 -19.76 -6.18
C SER A 12 11.74 -18.48 -6.37
N LYS A 13 11.55 -18.01 -7.61
CA LYS A 13 10.68 -16.86 -7.91
C LYS A 13 9.21 -17.25 -7.81
N LEU A 14 8.85 -18.45 -8.28
CA LEU A 14 7.50 -19.00 -8.15
C LEU A 14 7.14 -19.25 -6.68
N GLU A 15 8.04 -19.82 -5.88
CA GLU A 15 7.85 -19.97 -4.43
C GLU A 15 7.56 -18.60 -3.76
N PHE A 16 8.30 -17.56 -4.14
CA PHE A 16 8.07 -16.21 -3.62
C PHE A 16 6.69 -15.68 -4.03
N LEU A 17 6.31 -15.85 -5.30
CA LEU A 17 5.03 -15.40 -5.82
C LEU A 17 3.86 -16.12 -5.14
N ILE A 18 3.95 -17.43 -4.95
CA ILE A 18 2.95 -18.23 -4.24
C ILE A 18 2.79 -17.71 -2.81
N VAL A 19 3.90 -17.55 -2.07
CA VAL A 19 3.85 -17.05 -0.70
C VAL A 19 3.27 -15.63 -0.65
N ALA A 20 3.68 -14.74 -1.54
CA ALA A 20 3.18 -13.37 -1.60
C ALA A 20 1.69 -13.32 -1.90
N VAL A 21 1.22 -14.03 -2.94
CA VAL A 21 -0.18 -14.06 -3.33
C VAL A 21 -1.05 -14.68 -2.23
N SER A 22 -0.61 -15.78 -1.61
CA SER A 22 -1.32 -16.38 -0.47
C SER A 22 -1.46 -15.41 0.70
N LEU A 23 -0.40 -14.67 1.04
CA LEU A 23 -0.46 -13.69 2.11
C LEU A 23 -1.38 -12.53 1.75
N ILE A 24 -1.30 -12.00 0.54
CA ILE A 24 -2.18 -10.94 0.05
C ILE A 24 -3.65 -11.36 0.12
N ALA A 25 -3.95 -12.58 -0.34
CA ALA A 25 -5.31 -13.14 -0.34
C ALA A 25 -5.89 -13.35 1.07
N ILE A 26 -5.05 -13.51 2.09
CA ILE A 26 -5.49 -13.64 3.48
C ILE A 26 -5.57 -12.27 4.16
N LEU A 27 -4.54 -11.45 4.00
CA LEU A 27 -4.37 -10.21 4.75
C LEU A 27 -5.28 -9.09 4.26
N ILE A 28 -5.47 -8.93 2.93
CA ILE A 28 -6.32 -7.86 2.40
C ILE A 28 -7.78 -8.03 2.83
N PRO A 29 -8.44 -9.19 2.63
CA PRO A 29 -9.83 -9.37 3.05
C PRO A 29 -9.97 -9.24 4.57
N LEU A 30 -9.04 -9.80 5.33
CA LEU A 30 -9.03 -9.68 6.79
C LEU A 30 -8.97 -8.23 7.25
N ARG A 31 -8.21 -7.38 6.55
CA ARG A 31 -8.12 -5.95 6.85
C ARG A 31 -9.40 -5.21 6.50
N ILE A 32 -10.02 -5.52 5.37
CA ILE A 32 -11.32 -4.95 4.99
C ILE A 32 -12.38 -5.32 6.04
N LEU A 33 -12.45 -6.58 6.46
CA LEU A 33 -13.35 -7.05 7.52
C LEU A 33 -13.05 -6.40 8.87
N SER A 34 -11.78 -6.15 9.18
CA SER A 34 -11.40 -5.47 10.43
C SER A 34 -11.99 -4.06 10.54
N ARG A 35 -12.23 -3.38 9.40
CA ARG A 35 -12.92 -2.08 9.39
C ARG A 35 -14.35 -2.19 9.89
N GLU A 36 -15.06 -3.21 9.43
CA GLU A 36 -16.47 -3.44 9.81
C GLU A 36 -16.59 -3.86 11.27
N ILE A 37 -15.62 -4.63 11.79
CA ILE A 37 -15.65 -5.16 13.15
C ILE A 37 -15.22 -4.10 14.19
N PHE A 38 -14.20 -3.31 13.88
CA PHE A 38 -13.57 -2.41 14.87
C PHE A 38 -14.01 -0.94 14.77
N ALA A 39 -15.04 -0.63 13.97
CA ALA A 39 -15.73 0.67 13.85
C ALA A 39 -14.84 1.93 14.00
N ASP A 40 -14.57 2.61 12.88
CA ASP A 40 -13.89 3.93 12.72
C ASP A 40 -12.49 4.13 13.35
N GLY A 41 -12.06 3.24 14.24
CA GLY A 41 -10.71 3.22 14.80
C GLY A 41 -9.75 2.46 13.89
N TRP A 42 -9.12 3.13 12.93
CA TRP A 42 -8.03 2.54 12.12
C TRP A 42 -6.92 1.92 13.00
N ILE A 43 -6.65 2.54 14.15
CA ILE A 43 -5.73 2.07 15.21
C ILE A 43 -6.17 0.74 15.82
N ALA A 44 -7.47 0.46 15.93
CA ALA A 44 -7.96 -0.77 16.56
C ALA A 44 -7.64 -2.03 15.74
N SER A 45 -7.36 -1.89 14.44
CA SER A 45 -6.87 -2.98 13.58
C SER A 45 -5.37 -3.28 13.75
N LEU A 46 -4.64 -2.49 14.56
CA LEU A 46 -3.23 -2.71 14.85
C LEU A 46 -3.03 -4.04 15.58
N GLY A 47 -2.07 -4.84 15.10
CA GLY A 47 -1.68 -6.09 15.72
C GLY A 47 -2.42 -7.30 15.16
N LEU A 48 -3.51 -7.13 14.39
CA LEU A 48 -4.21 -8.25 13.76
C LEU A 48 -3.32 -8.95 12.73
N ILE A 49 -2.67 -8.15 11.86
CA ILE A 49 -1.76 -8.68 10.85
C ILE A 49 -0.51 -9.25 11.52
N THR A 50 0.00 -8.56 12.54
CA THR A 50 1.15 -9.05 13.33
C THR A 50 0.84 -10.39 14.02
N LEU A 51 -0.37 -10.56 14.55
CA LEU A 51 -0.85 -11.81 15.16
C LEU A 51 -0.92 -12.93 14.11
N VAL A 52 -1.53 -12.66 12.95
CA VAL A 52 -1.63 -13.63 11.85
C VAL A 52 -0.25 -14.05 11.37
N PHE A 53 0.66 -13.09 11.15
CA PHE A 53 2.04 -13.39 10.80
C PHE A 53 2.76 -14.20 11.90
N GLY A 54 2.52 -13.88 13.17
CA GLY A 54 3.04 -14.62 14.31
C GLY A 54 2.57 -16.07 14.35
N ILE A 55 1.27 -16.31 14.13
CA ILE A 55 0.67 -17.64 14.03
C ILE A 55 1.28 -18.40 12.84
N ILE A 56 1.40 -17.74 11.68
CA ILE A 56 1.98 -18.33 10.48
C ILE A 56 3.43 -18.75 10.75
N LEU A 57 4.21 -17.86 11.34
CA LEU A 57 5.60 -18.11 11.69
C LEU A 57 5.74 -19.26 12.70
N PHE A 58 4.89 -19.29 13.73
CA PHE A 58 4.89 -20.33 14.76
C PHE A 58 4.56 -21.71 14.17
N LEU A 59 3.49 -21.81 13.38
CA LEU A 59 3.05 -23.05 12.74
C LEU A 59 4.06 -23.52 11.67
N ALA A 60 4.65 -22.59 10.91
CA ALA A 60 5.70 -22.91 9.96
C ALA A 60 6.93 -23.50 10.65
N LYS A 61 7.33 -22.95 11.81
CA LYS A 61 8.48 -23.46 12.58
C LYS A 61 8.21 -24.84 13.19
N LYS A 62 6.97 -25.12 13.59
CA LYS A 62 6.54 -26.45 14.07
C LYS A 62 6.32 -27.47 12.94
N GLU A 63 6.66 -27.12 11.70
CA GLU A 63 6.44 -27.93 10.48
C GLU A 63 4.97 -28.33 10.24
N LYS A 64 4.01 -27.74 10.96
CA LYS A 64 2.57 -28.05 10.86
C LYS A 64 1.93 -27.57 9.55
N MET A 65 2.60 -26.68 8.82
CA MET A 65 2.16 -26.17 7.51
C MET A 65 2.74 -26.94 6.30
N GLY A 66 3.49 -28.03 6.54
CA GLY A 66 4.03 -28.86 5.47
C GLY A 66 4.88 -28.10 4.45
N ALA A 67 4.52 -28.17 3.17
CA ALA A 67 5.27 -27.54 2.07
C ALA A 67 5.24 -25.99 2.13
N PHE A 68 4.09 -25.39 2.46
CA PHE A 68 3.95 -23.94 2.53
C PHE A 68 4.81 -23.32 3.63
N GLY A 69 4.82 -23.93 4.82
CA GLY A 69 5.66 -23.47 5.93
C GLY A 69 7.14 -23.48 5.60
N ARG A 70 7.61 -24.54 4.91
CA ARG A 70 9.00 -24.63 4.45
C ARG A 70 9.34 -23.57 3.39
N MET A 71 8.42 -23.28 2.45
CA MET A 71 8.60 -22.21 1.48
C MET A 71 8.65 -20.83 2.17
N PHE A 72 7.72 -20.56 3.09
CA PHE A 72 7.65 -19.32 3.85
C PHE A 72 8.94 -19.04 4.64
N ILE A 73 9.43 -20.03 5.39
CA ILE A 73 10.69 -19.90 6.14
C ILE A 73 11.86 -19.62 5.19
N ARG A 74 12.01 -20.38 4.10
CA ARG A 74 13.09 -20.15 3.12
C ARG A 74 13.04 -18.73 2.55
N GLN A 75 11.86 -18.21 2.23
CA GLN A 75 11.71 -16.86 1.72
C GLN A 75 12.07 -15.81 2.78
N ILE A 76 11.62 -15.96 4.02
CA ILE A 76 12.01 -15.05 5.12
C ILE A 76 13.51 -15.06 5.36
N THR A 77 14.14 -16.25 5.39
CA THR A 77 15.59 -16.36 5.56
C THR A 77 16.34 -15.71 4.39
N LYS A 78 15.89 -15.93 3.15
CA LYS A 78 16.44 -15.25 1.95
C LYS A 78 16.27 -13.74 1.98
N THR A 79 15.17 -13.24 2.55
CA THR A 79 14.92 -11.80 2.71
C THR A 79 15.87 -11.17 3.73
N HIS A 80 16.20 -11.89 4.81
CA HIS A 80 17.13 -11.43 5.84
C HIS A 80 18.61 -11.55 5.45
N GLN A 81 18.94 -12.42 4.50
CA GLN A 81 20.32 -12.68 4.07
C GLN A 81 20.69 -11.87 2.81
N GLY A 82 21.86 -11.21 2.84
CA GLY A 82 22.46 -10.54 1.67
C GLY A 82 21.95 -9.12 1.37
N LYS A 83 22.16 -8.66 0.12
CA LYS A 83 21.80 -7.30 -0.35
C LYS A 83 20.28 -7.05 -0.42
N LYS A 84 19.47 -8.11 -0.45
CA LYS A 84 18.00 -8.04 -0.51
C LYS A 84 17.39 -7.42 0.74
N LYS A 85 18.04 -7.56 1.91
CA LYS A 85 17.58 -6.91 3.14
C LYS A 85 17.48 -5.40 2.95
N LEU A 86 18.52 -4.77 2.39
CA LEU A 86 18.57 -3.32 2.22
C LEU A 86 17.47 -2.83 1.29
N PHE A 87 17.21 -3.59 0.22
CA PHE A 87 16.12 -3.31 -0.70
C PHE A 87 14.75 -3.37 -0.01
N VAL A 88 14.47 -4.43 0.75
CA VAL A 88 13.17 -4.59 1.44
C VAL A 88 12.97 -3.52 2.51
N TYR A 89 13.96 -3.27 3.36
CA TYR A 89 13.86 -2.20 4.37
C TYR A 89 13.74 -0.81 3.75
N SER A 90 14.52 -0.51 2.71
CA SER A 90 14.44 0.77 1.99
C SER A 90 13.07 0.95 1.34
N GLN A 91 12.53 -0.09 0.70
CA GLN A 91 11.20 -0.09 0.12
C GLN A 91 10.14 0.18 1.19
N THR A 92 10.18 -0.51 2.34
CA THR A 92 9.21 -0.26 3.43
C THR A 92 9.27 1.18 3.94
N ILE A 93 10.47 1.74 4.12
CA ILE A 93 10.64 3.14 4.55
C ILE A 93 10.09 4.10 3.48
N LEU A 94 10.38 3.85 2.21
CA LEU A 94 9.88 4.67 1.10
C LEU A 94 8.35 4.68 1.06
N PHE A 95 7.71 3.51 1.12
CA PHE A 95 6.24 3.42 1.15
C PHE A 95 5.64 4.12 2.37
N LEU A 96 6.28 4.00 3.54
CA LEU A 96 5.87 4.71 4.74
C LEU A 96 5.93 6.23 4.54
N SER A 97 7.04 6.74 4.01
CA SER A 97 7.22 8.18 3.74
C SER A 97 6.19 8.70 2.73
N VAL A 98 5.95 7.97 1.64
CA VAL A 98 4.95 8.33 0.62
C VAL A 98 3.55 8.33 1.23
N GLY A 99 3.22 7.35 2.06
CA GLY A 99 1.92 7.28 2.72
C GLY A 99 1.69 8.45 3.68
N VAL A 100 2.66 8.72 4.56
CA VAL A 100 2.59 9.85 5.50
C VAL A 100 2.47 11.18 4.74
N PHE A 101 3.29 11.37 3.70
CA PHE A 101 3.24 12.56 2.86
C PHE A 101 1.87 12.73 2.17
N THR A 102 1.27 11.65 1.70
CA THR A 102 -0.04 11.68 1.04
C THR A 102 -1.15 12.04 2.03
N ILE A 103 -1.17 11.44 3.22
CA ILE A 103 -2.13 11.80 4.27
C ILE A 103 -1.97 13.26 4.68
N PHE A 104 -0.73 13.70 4.87
CA PHE A 104 -0.42 15.09 5.19
C PHE A 104 -0.93 16.04 4.09
N SER A 105 -0.70 15.69 2.83
CA SER A 105 -1.16 16.49 1.68
C SER A 105 -2.69 16.57 1.62
N ILE A 106 -3.40 15.47 1.84
CA ILE A 106 -4.87 15.48 1.90
C ILE A 106 -5.36 16.33 3.08
N HIS A 107 -4.72 16.20 4.24
CA HIS A 107 -5.07 16.98 5.42
C HIS A 107 -4.89 18.49 5.20
N SER A 108 -3.74 18.92 4.65
CA SER A 108 -3.53 20.33 4.29
C SER A 108 -4.53 20.81 3.24
N GLY A 109 -4.94 19.97 2.29
CA GLY A 109 -5.94 20.35 1.28
C GLY A 109 -7.33 20.51 1.88
N ASN A 110 -7.64 19.76 2.94
CA ASN A 110 -8.89 19.84 3.68
C ASN A 110 -8.92 20.95 4.74
N HIS A 111 -7.76 21.48 5.15
CA HIS A 111 -7.66 22.49 6.21
C HIS A 111 -7.05 23.80 5.70
N ASP A 112 -5.76 23.80 5.39
CA ASP A 112 -4.99 24.99 5.00
C ASP A 112 -5.43 25.58 3.66
N TYR A 113 -5.90 24.73 2.73
CA TYR A 113 -6.32 25.11 1.38
C TYR A 113 -7.78 24.84 1.09
N TYR A 114 -8.60 24.78 2.15
CA TYR A 114 -10.02 24.46 2.08
C TYR A 114 -10.78 25.32 1.06
N ASP A 115 -10.59 26.63 1.07
CA ASP A 115 -11.29 27.54 0.15
C ASP A 115 -10.97 27.24 -1.32
N LEU A 116 -9.72 26.94 -1.61
CA LEU A 116 -9.30 26.59 -2.97
C LEU A 116 -9.87 25.23 -3.39
N LYS A 117 -9.91 24.27 -2.47
CA LYS A 117 -10.59 22.97 -2.69
C LYS A 117 -12.06 23.18 -3.03
N GLN A 118 -12.79 24.01 -2.27
CA GLN A 118 -14.22 24.24 -2.51
C GLN A 118 -14.46 24.92 -3.88
N GLN A 119 -13.63 25.89 -4.26
CA GLN A 119 -13.72 26.50 -5.59
C GLN A 119 -13.52 25.48 -6.73
N VAL A 120 -12.64 24.49 -6.55
CA VAL A 120 -12.44 23.42 -7.53
C VAL A 120 -13.65 22.50 -7.57
N ILE A 121 -14.20 22.09 -6.42
CA ILE A 121 -15.40 21.25 -6.34
C ILE A 121 -16.60 21.95 -6.99
N GLU A 122 -16.82 23.23 -6.73
CA GLU A 122 -17.89 24.00 -7.37
C GLU A 122 -17.75 24.06 -8.89
N LYS A 123 -16.51 24.18 -9.41
CA LYS A 123 -16.26 24.12 -10.85
C LYS A 123 -16.60 22.75 -11.43
N LEU A 124 -16.24 21.67 -10.74
CA LEU A 124 -16.58 20.30 -11.15
C LEU A 124 -18.10 20.06 -11.13
N HIS A 125 -18.79 20.55 -10.11
CA HIS A 125 -20.26 20.52 -10.03
C HIS A 125 -20.92 21.26 -11.20
N LYS A 126 -20.42 22.45 -11.54
CA LYS A 126 -20.90 23.22 -12.72
C LYS A 126 -20.66 22.48 -14.04
N GLN A 127 -19.65 21.60 -14.10
CA GLN A 127 -19.37 20.73 -15.25
C GLN A 127 -20.16 19.41 -15.23
N GLY A 128 -21.03 19.19 -14.24
CA GLY A 128 -21.90 18.02 -14.14
C GLY A 128 -21.26 16.79 -13.48
N ILE A 129 -20.07 16.93 -12.89
CA ILE A 129 -19.47 15.87 -12.05
C ILE A 129 -20.07 16.01 -10.66
N LEU A 130 -21.00 15.14 -10.28
CA LEU A 130 -21.58 15.10 -8.94
C LEU A 130 -20.70 14.25 -8.01
N VAL A 131 -20.44 14.77 -6.81
CA VAL A 131 -19.76 14.07 -5.72
C VAL A 131 -20.81 13.32 -4.91
N ASP A 132 -21.17 12.10 -5.34
CA ASP A 132 -21.99 11.14 -4.58
C ASP A 132 -22.05 9.78 -5.30
N SER A 133 -22.81 8.82 -4.77
CA SER A 133 -22.98 7.44 -5.29
C SER A 133 -23.46 7.32 -6.75
N ASN A 134 -23.81 8.44 -7.39
CA ASN A 134 -24.19 8.52 -8.80
C ASN A 134 -23.16 9.38 -9.57
N LEU A 135 -21.92 8.90 -9.65
CA LEU A 135 -20.95 9.44 -10.60
C LEU A 135 -21.58 9.41 -11.99
N ASN A 136 -21.78 10.58 -12.59
CA ASN A 136 -22.31 10.70 -13.93
C ASN A 136 -21.21 10.31 -14.93
N TYR A 137 -21.13 9.02 -15.25
CA TYR A 137 -20.13 8.47 -16.17
C TYR A 137 -20.16 9.17 -17.54
N ASP A 138 -21.32 9.64 -18.01
CA ASP A 138 -21.42 10.38 -19.27
C ASP A 138 -20.78 11.77 -19.18
N ALA A 139 -20.93 12.46 -18.05
CA ALA A 139 -20.24 13.73 -17.80
C ALA A 139 -18.71 13.55 -17.70
N ILE A 140 -18.26 12.49 -17.02
CA ILE A 140 -16.84 12.15 -16.92
C ILE A 140 -16.28 11.78 -18.29
N HIS A 141 -17.00 10.98 -19.08
CA HIS A 141 -16.58 10.58 -20.42
C HIS A 141 -16.50 11.80 -21.34
N LYS A 142 -17.44 12.75 -21.24
CA LYS A 142 -17.42 13.99 -22.02
C LYS A 142 -16.17 14.81 -21.72
N ILE A 143 -15.86 15.03 -20.44
CA ILE A 143 -14.67 15.79 -20.02
C ILE A 143 -13.38 15.04 -20.37
N THR A 144 -13.36 13.72 -20.19
CA THR A 144 -12.18 12.89 -20.48
C THR A 144 -11.93 12.78 -21.98
N SER A 145 -12.97 12.81 -22.82
CA SER A 145 -12.85 12.77 -24.28
C SER A 145 -12.21 14.01 -24.88
N GLU A 146 -12.21 15.13 -24.14
CA GLU A 146 -11.50 16.36 -24.51
C GLU A 146 -10.00 16.32 -24.14
N ILE A 147 -9.58 15.36 -23.30
CA ILE A 147 -8.19 15.20 -22.85
C ILE A 147 -7.49 14.20 -23.76
N THR A 148 -6.42 14.63 -24.42
CA THR A 148 -5.61 13.72 -25.23
C THR A 148 -4.80 12.75 -24.34
N PRO A 149 -4.51 11.52 -24.78
CA PRO A 149 -3.69 10.56 -24.02
C PRO A 149 -2.32 11.13 -23.62
N ASN A 150 -1.72 11.98 -24.47
CA ASN A 150 -0.46 12.64 -24.18
C ASN A 150 -0.55 13.62 -23.00
N GLN A 151 -1.68 14.34 -22.87
CA GLN A 151 -1.93 15.23 -21.73
C GLN A 151 -2.13 14.45 -20.43
N GLN A 152 -2.76 13.27 -20.50
CA GLN A 152 -2.89 12.39 -19.33
C GLN A 152 -1.52 11.89 -18.85
N ILE A 153 -0.69 11.41 -19.78
CA ILE A 153 0.67 10.95 -19.46
C ILE A 153 1.49 12.11 -18.89
N SER A 154 1.43 13.30 -19.48
CA SER A 154 2.16 14.47 -18.96
C SER A 154 1.67 14.90 -17.58
N ALA A 155 0.37 14.81 -17.31
CA ALA A 155 -0.17 15.11 -15.99
C ALA A 155 0.36 14.12 -14.94
N ILE A 156 0.35 12.81 -15.26
CA ILE A 156 0.86 11.76 -14.37
C ILE A 156 2.36 11.95 -14.10
N THR A 157 3.17 12.23 -15.13
CA THR A 157 4.61 12.44 -14.97
C THR A 157 4.94 13.75 -14.26
N ALA A 158 4.06 14.75 -14.33
CA ALA A 158 4.22 16.01 -13.62
C ALA A 158 3.86 15.91 -12.12
N LEU A 159 3.04 14.94 -11.69
CA LEU A 159 2.61 14.82 -10.29
C LEU A 159 3.76 14.83 -9.26
N PRO A 160 4.88 14.10 -9.46
CA PRO A 160 6.00 14.18 -8.52
C PRO A 160 6.65 15.57 -8.50
N ILE A 161 6.76 16.23 -9.65
CA ILE A 161 7.35 17.56 -9.77
C ILE A 161 6.43 18.60 -9.10
N LEU A 162 5.12 18.52 -9.33
CA LEU A 162 4.11 19.37 -8.71
C LEU A 162 4.10 19.23 -7.18
N SER A 163 4.32 18.03 -6.66
CA SER A 163 4.38 17.82 -5.21
C SER A 163 5.50 18.62 -4.51
N VAL A 164 6.55 18.99 -5.25
CA VAL A 164 7.69 19.79 -4.75
C VAL A 164 7.59 21.26 -5.13
N GLN A 165 7.23 21.56 -6.39
CA GLN A 165 7.22 22.93 -6.91
C GLN A 165 5.95 23.70 -6.53
N ASP A 166 4.81 23.02 -6.46
CA ASP A 166 3.52 23.64 -6.21
C ASP A 166 2.67 22.77 -5.27
N PHE A 167 3.21 22.57 -4.06
CA PHE A 167 2.62 21.72 -3.03
C PHE A 167 1.15 22.08 -2.75
N LYS A 168 0.80 23.36 -2.81
CA LYS A 168 -0.58 23.84 -2.62
C LYS A 168 -1.53 23.23 -3.64
N VAL A 169 -1.18 23.29 -4.93
CA VAL A 169 -2.00 22.71 -6.01
C VAL A 169 -2.08 21.21 -5.87
N PHE A 170 -0.95 20.55 -5.59
CA PHE A 170 -0.88 19.10 -5.39
C PHE A 170 -1.78 18.63 -4.23
N SER A 171 -1.70 19.32 -3.09
CA SER A 171 -2.50 19.05 -1.89
C SER A 171 -4.00 19.21 -2.15
N VAL A 172 -4.41 20.28 -2.85
CA VAL A 172 -5.81 20.47 -3.25
C VAL A 172 -6.28 19.37 -4.19
N VAL A 173 -5.49 18.98 -5.20
CA VAL A 173 -5.86 17.90 -6.13
C VAL A 173 -6.08 16.59 -5.39
N LEU A 174 -5.20 16.23 -4.44
CA LEU A 174 -5.38 15.03 -3.63
C LEU A 174 -6.62 15.10 -2.73
N ALA A 175 -6.87 16.23 -2.09
CA ALA A 175 -8.03 16.41 -1.22
C ALA A 175 -9.37 16.43 -1.99
N VAL A 176 -9.39 16.99 -3.20
CA VAL A 176 -10.54 16.91 -4.11
C VAL A 176 -10.74 15.46 -4.55
N THR A 177 -9.68 14.75 -4.90
CA THR A 177 -9.75 13.33 -5.28
C THR A 177 -10.29 12.48 -4.14
N ASP A 178 -9.80 12.70 -2.92
CA ASP A 178 -10.29 12.02 -1.72
C ASP A 178 -11.78 12.30 -1.48
N HIS A 179 -12.21 13.56 -1.64
CA HIS A 179 -13.61 13.95 -1.51
C HIS A 179 -14.50 13.27 -2.57
N LEU A 180 -14.05 13.24 -3.83
CA LEU A 180 -14.73 12.57 -4.95
C LEU A 180 -14.86 11.05 -4.72
N MET A 181 -13.91 10.45 -4.02
CA MET A 181 -13.92 9.03 -3.67
C MET A 181 -14.55 8.76 -2.29
N GLY A 182 -15.21 9.74 -1.66
CA GLY A 182 -15.88 9.56 -0.38
C GLY A 182 -14.94 9.25 0.80
N GLY A 183 -13.71 9.78 0.79
CA GLY A 183 -12.71 9.58 1.84
C GLY A 183 -11.89 8.28 1.70
N TRP A 184 -12.09 7.52 0.62
CA TRP A 184 -11.40 6.24 0.42
C TRP A 184 -9.90 6.38 0.20
N VAL A 185 -9.43 7.50 -0.37
CA VAL A 185 -8.00 7.68 -0.66
C VAL A 185 -7.22 7.84 0.63
N MET A 186 -7.69 8.70 1.52
CA MET A 186 -7.11 8.91 2.84
C MET A 186 -7.16 7.62 3.66
N TYR A 187 -8.30 6.91 3.65
CA TYR A 187 -8.47 5.64 4.34
C TYR A 187 -7.49 4.56 3.83
N PHE A 188 -7.37 4.41 2.50
CA PHE A 188 -6.44 3.46 1.89
C PHE A 188 -5.00 3.73 2.34
N TRP A 189 -4.55 4.98 2.31
CA TRP A 189 -3.19 5.32 2.73
C TRP A 189 -2.97 5.14 4.24
N GLN A 190 -3.97 5.40 5.08
CA GLN A 190 -3.91 5.06 6.51
C GLN A 190 -3.69 3.57 6.72
N VAL A 191 -4.48 2.73 6.05
CA VAL A 191 -4.34 1.27 6.11
C VAL A 191 -2.94 0.83 5.64
N MET A 192 -2.47 1.35 4.51
CA MET A 192 -1.16 1.02 3.95
C MET A 192 0.00 1.38 4.90
N ILE A 193 -0.06 2.53 5.58
CA ILE A 193 0.94 2.93 6.58
C ILE A 193 0.98 1.93 7.72
N ILE A 194 -0.19 1.56 8.26
CA ILE A 194 -0.26 0.59 9.34
C ILE A 194 0.31 -0.76 8.88
N GLU A 195 -0.06 -1.23 7.70
CA GLU A 195 0.47 -2.48 7.14
C GLU A 195 2.00 -2.42 7.00
N CYS A 196 2.55 -1.28 6.56
CA CYS A 196 4.00 -1.09 6.47
C CYS A 196 4.67 -1.11 7.85
N ILE A 197 4.05 -0.53 8.88
CA ILE A 197 4.54 -0.56 10.26
C ILE A 197 4.52 -2.00 10.80
N GLU A 198 3.39 -2.70 10.68
CA GLU A 198 3.24 -4.08 11.14
C GLU A 198 4.20 -5.03 10.41
N PHE A 199 4.39 -4.83 9.11
CA PHE A 199 5.38 -5.57 8.33
C PHE A 199 6.80 -5.27 8.80
N GLY A 200 7.12 -4.00 9.08
CA GLY A 200 8.41 -3.60 9.66
C GLY A 200 8.67 -4.25 11.03
N VAL A 201 7.67 -4.27 11.90
CA VAL A 201 7.71 -4.96 13.20
C VAL A 201 7.92 -6.47 13.01
N PHE A 202 7.18 -7.08 12.10
CA PHE A 202 7.33 -8.49 11.76
C PHE A 202 8.74 -8.84 11.24
N LEU A 203 9.31 -8.00 10.38
CA LEU A 203 10.70 -8.15 9.94
C LEU A 203 11.68 -8.03 11.13
N GLY A 204 11.45 -7.10 12.04
CA GLY A 204 12.24 -6.96 13.27
C GLY A 204 12.18 -8.21 14.17
N ILE A 205 10.98 -8.76 14.38
CA ILE A 205 10.76 -9.97 15.19
C ILE A 205 11.40 -11.18 14.49
N SER A 206 11.09 -11.41 13.22
CA SER A 206 11.61 -12.55 12.46
C SER A 206 13.14 -12.54 12.38
N LYS A 207 13.77 -11.37 12.23
CA LYS A 207 15.23 -11.23 12.33
C LYS A 207 15.78 -11.78 13.65
N ARG A 208 15.19 -11.39 14.79
CA ARG A 208 15.63 -11.88 16.12
C ARG A 208 15.42 -13.39 16.27
N TYR A 209 14.30 -13.91 15.77
CA TYR A 209 13.97 -15.33 15.86
C TYR A 209 14.84 -16.23 14.97
N PHE A 210 15.28 -15.77 13.79
CA PHE A 210 16.09 -16.56 12.86
C PHE A 210 17.60 -16.39 13.04
N LEU A 211 18.10 -15.21 13.42
CA LEU A 211 19.54 -15.01 13.63
C LEU A 211 20.05 -15.60 14.95
N LYS A 212 19.21 -15.75 15.97
CA LYS A 212 19.62 -16.36 17.24
C LYS A 212 19.85 -17.88 17.14
N ASN A 213 19.28 -18.53 16.11
CA ASN A 213 19.38 -19.98 15.89
C ASN A 213 20.52 -20.40 14.94
N ILE A 214 21.32 -19.46 14.40
CA ILE A 214 22.44 -19.77 13.48
C ILE A 214 23.80 -19.80 14.21
N ASN A 215 23.86 -19.27 15.44
CA ASN A 215 25.09 -19.20 16.25
C ASN A 215 25.16 -20.29 17.35
N HIS A 216 24.45 -21.40 17.20
CA HIS A 216 24.53 -22.54 18.12
C HIS A 216 24.71 -23.84 17.34
#